data_AF-A0A2C9VQF2-F1
#
_entry.id   AF-A0A2C9VQF2-F1
#
_cell.length_a   1.000
_cell.length_b   1.000
_cell.length_c   1.000
_cell.angle_alpha   90.00
_cell.angle_beta   90.00
_cell.angle_gamma   90.00
#
_symmetry.space_group_name_H-M   'P 1'
#
loop_
_entity.id
_entity.type
_entity.pdbx_description
1 polymer ?
#
loop_
_entity_poly.entity_id
_entity_poly.type
_entity_poly.pdbx_seq_one_letter_code
_entity_poly.pdbx_strand_id
1 'polypeptide(L)'
;MAYTSSLFAPTAFHTNKPRFSPVSTKPKTTRTVTVASIPPFSTASATDVSLFDGTTLAVIGGGSVAALAAALSLTDPERRRRLQAEEVGGGDKEVVKEYFNNSGFQRWKKIYGETDDVNKVQRDIRLGHSKTVENVLKMLKDEGSLEGVTVCDAGCGTGSLAIPLAKEGAIVSASDISAAMVAEAEKQAKEQLQAVGENAAPMLPKFEVKDLESLDGKYDTVVCLDVLIHYPQSKADGMIAHLASLAEKRLILSFAPKTFYYDLLKRVGELFPGPSKATRAYLHAEADVERALKKVGWRINKRGLITTQFYFARLVEAIPA
;
A
#
# COMPACT_ATOMS: atom_id res chain seq x y z
N MET A 1 -42.89 -49.28 42.12
CA MET A 1 -42.11 -50.47 41.69
C MET A 1 -40.85 -49.98 40.99
N ALA A 2 -39.70 -50.56 41.37
CA ALA A 2 -38.37 -50.55 40.72
C ALA A 2 -37.70 -49.18 40.46
N TYR A 3 -36.62 -48.82 41.18
CA TYR A 3 -35.18 -49.13 40.87
C TYR A 3 -34.74 -48.46 39.55
N THR A 4 -33.65 -47.68 39.38
CA THR A 4 -32.41 -47.52 40.16
C THR A 4 -31.55 -46.38 39.57
N SER A 5 -30.79 -45.69 40.43
CA SER A 5 -29.39 -45.19 40.31
C SER A 5 -28.92 -44.40 39.07
N SER A 6 -28.51 -43.14 39.24
CA SER A 6 -27.17 -42.64 39.66
C SER A 6 -26.18 -42.52 38.50
N LEU A 7 -25.63 -41.32 38.29
CA LEU A 7 -24.21 -40.99 38.52
C LEU A 7 -23.85 -39.66 37.83
N PHE A 8 -23.64 -38.65 38.67
CA PHE A 8 -22.84 -37.48 38.35
C PHE A 8 -21.38 -37.91 38.17
N ALA A 9 -20.72 -37.46 37.12
CA ALA A 9 -19.26 -37.45 37.00
C ALA A 9 -18.79 -36.02 36.67
N PRO A 10 -17.77 -35.49 37.37
CA PRO A 10 -17.26 -34.15 37.15
C PRO A 10 -16.20 -34.17 36.04
N THR A 11 -16.36 -33.37 34.99
CA THR A 11 -15.26 -33.10 34.06
C THR A 11 -14.44 -31.92 34.57
N ALA A 12 -13.18 -32.24 34.88
CA ALA A 12 -12.18 -31.34 35.43
C ALA A 12 -11.83 -30.20 34.46
N PHE A 13 -11.84 -28.97 34.97
CA PHE A 13 -11.24 -27.82 34.32
C PHE A 13 -9.71 -27.95 34.36
N HIS A 14 -9.08 -28.22 33.21
CA HIS A 14 -7.64 -28.07 33.05
C HIS A 14 -7.29 -26.59 32.93
N THR A 15 -6.86 -25.98 34.04
CA THR A 15 -6.23 -24.67 34.05
C THR A 15 -4.81 -24.79 33.50
N ASN A 16 -4.59 -24.38 32.25
CA ASN A 16 -3.26 -24.32 31.67
C ASN A 16 -2.57 -23.03 32.15
N LYS A 17 -1.76 -23.13 33.22
CA LYS A 17 -0.83 -22.05 33.61
C LYS A 17 0.37 -22.07 32.65
N PRO A 18 0.74 -20.95 32.02
CA PRO A 18 1.98 -20.90 31.24
C PRO A 18 3.19 -21.02 32.17
N ARG A 19 4.03 -22.03 31.91
CA ARG A 19 5.34 -22.21 32.54
C ARG A 19 6.28 -21.14 31.98
N PHE A 20 6.68 -20.20 32.82
CA PHE A 20 7.81 -19.31 32.55
C PHE A 20 9.11 -20.13 32.54
N SER A 21 9.78 -20.18 31.39
CA SER A 21 11.16 -20.67 31.31
C SER A 21 12.13 -19.55 31.70
N PRO A 22 13.14 -19.81 32.54
CA PRO A 22 14.09 -18.80 32.95
C PRO A 22 15.03 -18.42 31.80
N VAL A 23 15.21 -17.10 31.64
CA VAL A 23 16.12 -16.45 30.70
C VAL A 23 17.56 -16.91 30.97
N SER A 24 18.18 -17.55 29.97
CA SER A 24 19.61 -17.86 29.99
C SER A 24 20.40 -16.62 29.59
N THR A 25 21.05 -16.00 30.57
CA THR A 25 22.01 -14.90 30.40
C THR A 25 23.32 -15.42 29.82
N LYS A 26 23.57 -15.18 28.53
CA LYS A 26 24.90 -15.34 27.93
C LYS A 26 25.75 -14.08 28.18
N PRO A 27 27.04 -14.21 28.51
CA PRO A 27 27.90 -13.08 28.84
C PRO A 27 28.18 -12.20 27.61
N LYS A 28 28.09 -10.89 27.80
CA LYS A 28 28.46 -9.85 26.83
C LYS A 28 29.98 -9.88 26.62
N THR A 29 30.43 -10.26 25.44
CA THR A 29 31.80 -10.01 24.98
C THR A 29 31.93 -8.54 24.57
N THR A 30 32.66 -7.78 25.39
CA THR A 30 33.03 -6.39 25.14
C THR A 30 34.02 -6.35 23.97
N ARG A 31 33.56 -6.00 22.76
CA ARG A 31 34.44 -5.61 21.66
C ARG A 31 34.76 -4.12 21.81
N THR A 32 35.98 -3.81 22.22
CA THR A 32 36.57 -2.48 22.11
C THR A 32 36.58 -2.05 20.65
N VAL A 33 35.78 -1.05 20.32
CA VAL A 33 35.84 -0.34 19.04
C VAL A 33 36.86 0.78 19.20
N THR A 34 37.98 0.66 18.51
CA THR A 34 38.97 1.73 18.36
C THR A 34 38.31 2.86 17.54
N VAL A 35 38.01 3.97 18.19
CA VAL A 35 37.57 5.21 17.53
C VAL A 35 38.81 5.83 16.90
N ALA A 36 38.89 5.82 15.56
CA ALA A 36 39.84 6.66 14.85
C ALA A 36 39.39 8.11 14.96
N SER A 37 40.25 8.95 15.55
CA SER A 37 40.06 10.38 15.71
C SER A 37 40.03 11.11 14.35
N ILE A 38 38.98 11.89 14.14
CA ILE A 38 38.89 12.87 13.05
C ILE A 38 39.75 14.08 13.45
N PRO A 39 40.66 14.59 12.61
CA PRO A 39 41.42 15.79 12.92
C PRO A 39 40.51 17.03 12.95
N PRO A 40 40.78 18.02 13.82
CA PRO A 40 39.91 19.18 13.97
C PRO A 40 39.92 20.05 12.70
N PHE A 41 38.72 20.46 12.28
CA PHE A 41 38.51 21.53 11.32
C PHE A 41 39.21 22.81 11.82
N SER A 42 40.18 23.32 11.06
CA SER A 42 40.75 24.64 11.31
C SER A 42 39.68 25.71 11.12
N THR A 43 39.52 26.54 12.15
CA THR A 43 38.74 27.78 12.14
C THR A 43 39.41 28.78 11.20
N ALA A 44 38.83 28.99 10.01
CA ALA A 44 39.14 30.18 9.22
C ALA A 44 38.43 31.37 9.86
N SER A 45 39.24 32.32 10.32
CA SER A 45 38.86 33.60 10.90
C SER A 45 38.03 34.42 9.92
N ALA A 46 36.97 35.05 10.44
CA ALA A 46 36.22 36.08 9.75
C ALA A 46 37.03 37.38 9.77
N THR A 47 37.60 37.76 8.63
CA THR A 47 38.05 39.12 8.36
C THR A 47 37.79 39.47 6.90
N ASP A 48 37.23 40.67 6.73
CA ASP A 48 37.07 41.46 5.51
C ASP A 48 35.86 41.17 4.62
N VAL A 49 34.72 41.64 5.13
CA VAL A 49 33.55 42.07 4.36
C VAL A 49 33.88 43.41 3.69
N SER A 50 34.50 43.40 2.51
CA SER A 50 34.43 44.52 1.56
C SER A 50 35.16 44.20 0.25
N LEU A 51 34.47 43.59 -0.72
CA LEU A 51 34.48 44.01 -2.13
C LEU A 51 33.42 43.16 -2.87
N PHE A 52 32.24 43.72 -3.09
CA PHE A 52 31.24 43.14 -3.99
C PHE A 52 31.61 43.53 -5.41
N ASP A 53 31.98 42.56 -6.24
CA ASP A 53 31.92 42.70 -7.70
C ASP A 53 31.30 41.44 -8.32
N GLY A 54 30.29 41.66 -9.16
CA GLY A 54 29.18 40.74 -9.49
C GLY A 54 29.49 39.55 -10.40
N THR A 55 30.74 39.09 -10.47
CA THR A 55 31.17 38.03 -11.41
C THR A 55 31.84 36.83 -10.76
N THR A 56 31.92 36.79 -9.42
CA THR A 56 32.60 35.72 -8.67
C THR A 56 31.65 34.82 -7.88
N LEU A 57 30.44 34.56 -8.40
CA LEU A 57 29.55 33.53 -7.85
C LEU A 57 29.68 32.17 -8.58
N ALA A 58 30.79 31.95 -9.29
CA ALA A 58 30.98 30.74 -10.10
C ALA A 58 32.02 29.74 -9.56
N VAL A 59 32.78 30.06 -8.51
CA VAL A 59 33.98 29.26 -8.17
C VAL A 59 33.97 28.64 -6.76
N ILE A 60 33.07 29.03 -5.86
CA ILE A 60 33.01 28.42 -4.51
C ILE A 60 31.93 27.32 -4.40
N GLY A 61 31.03 27.20 -5.39
CA GLY A 61 30.09 26.07 -5.52
C GLY A 61 30.37 25.27 -6.79
N GLY A 62 31.33 24.35 -6.74
CA GLY A 62 31.86 23.60 -7.89
C GLY A 62 30.90 22.61 -8.57
N GLY A 63 29.85 23.13 -9.20
CA GLY A 63 29.09 22.44 -10.22
C GLY A 63 28.56 23.49 -11.19
N SER A 64 29.09 23.52 -12.42
CA SER A 64 28.57 24.43 -13.45
C SER A 64 27.06 24.22 -13.59
N VAL A 65 26.30 25.27 -13.94
CA VAL A 65 24.85 25.14 -14.18
C VAL A 65 24.57 23.99 -15.16
N ALA A 66 25.47 23.73 -16.11
CA ALA A 66 25.44 22.57 -17.00
C ALA A 66 25.65 21.23 -16.28
N ALA A 67 26.59 21.11 -15.35
CA ALA A 67 26.81 19.90 -14.55
C ALA A 67 25.63 19.63 -13.60
N LEU A 68 25.06 20.67 -12.97
CA LEU A 68 23.85 20.55 -12.15
C LEU A 68 22.63 20.20 -13.01
N ALA A 69 22.46 20.82 -14.18
CA ALA A 69 21.39 20.47 -15.14
C ALA A 69 21.55 19.05 -15.68
N ALA A 70 22.77 18.59 -15.96
CA ALA A 70 23.04 17.21 -16.36
C ALA A 70 22.73 16.22 -15.22
N ALA A 71 23.12 16.52 -13.97
CA ALA A 71 22.76 15.71 -12.80
C ALA A 71 21.23 15.70 -12.54
N LEU A 72 20.55 16.83 -12.75
CA LEU A 72 19.09 16.93 -12.67
C LEU A 72 18.40 16.14 -13.80
N SER A 73 18.97 16.13 -15.01
CA SER A 73 18.48 15.34 -16.14
C SER A 73 18.71 13.83 -15.96
N LEU A 74 19.84 13.42 -15.37
CA LEU A 74 20.10 12.03 -14.99
C LEU A 74 19.16 11.54 -13.87
N THR A 75 18.60 12.47 -13.10
CA THR A 75 17.60 12.20 -12.06
C THR A 75 16.18 12.47 -12.54
N ASP A 76 15.97 12.79 -13.82
CA ASP A 76 14.64 13.01 -14.41
C ASP A 76 13.78 11.75 -14.23
N PRO A 77 12.67 11.85 -13.47
CA PRO A 77 11.75 10.73 -13.28
C PRO A 77 11.14 10.27 -14.61
N GLU A 78 10.83 11.18 -15.54
CA GLU A 78 10.19 10.83 -16.81
C GLU A 78 11.14 10.03 -17.72
N ARG A 79 12.42 10.42 -17.77
CA ARG A 79 13.43 9.67 -18.53
C ARG A 79 13.61 8.24 -18.01
N ARG A 80 13.67 8.05 -16.68
CA ARG A 80 13.76 6.72 -16.06
C ARG A 80 12.52 5.87 -16.36
N ARG A 81 11.33 6.49 -16.36
CA ARG A 81 10.08 5.80 -16.72
C ARG A 81 10.11 5.30 -18.16
N ARG A 82 10.55 6.12 -19.11
CA ARG A 82 10.65 5.69 -20.53
C ARG A 82 11.57 4.49 -20.69
N LEU A 83 12.77 4.53 -20.10
CA LEU A 83 13.74 3.43 -20.16
C LEU A 83 13.16 2.11 -19.60
N GLN A 84 12.46 2.16 -18.47
CA GLN A 84 11.81 0.97 -17.91
C GLN A 84 10.66 0.44 -18.78
N ALA A 85 9.93 1.31 -19.49
CA ALA A 85 8.85 0.88 -20.39
C ALA A 85 9.44 0.19 -21.63
N GLU A 86 10.55 0.72 -22.15
CA GLU A 86 11.32 0.13 -23.24
C GLU A 86 11.90 -1.24 -22.83
N GLU A 87 12.44 -1.37 -21.62
CA GLU A 87 13.01 -2.63 -21.11
C GLU A 87 11.97 -3.77 -21.00
N VAL A 88 10.77 -3.45 -20.52
CA VAL A 88 9.68 -4.43 -20.37
C VAL A 88 8.94 -4.68 -21.71
N GLY A 89 9.12 -3.81 -22.70
CA GLY A 89 8.48 -3.95 -24.02
C GLY A 89 6.98 -3.66 -24.01
N GLY A 90 6.50 -2.75 -23.16
CA GLY A 90 5.07 -2.48 -22.97
C GLY A 90 4.74 -1.14 -22.30
N GLY A 91 3.44 -0.87 -22.12
CA GLY A 91 2.94 0.30 -21.42
C GLY A 91 3.04 0.20 -19.89
N ASP A 92 2.44 1.15 -19.17
CA ASP A 92 2.47 1.16 -17.70
C ASP A 92 1.90 -0.13 -17.09
N LYS A 93 0.88 -0.74 -17.70
CA LYS A 93 0.24 -1.98 -17.20
C LYS A 93 1.18 -3.18 -17.24
N GLU A 94 1.89 -3.37 -18.35
CA GLU A 94 2.82 -4.49 -18.53
C GLU A 94 3.97 -4.39 -17.52
N VAL A 95 4.49 -3.18 -17.29
CA VAL A 95 5.52 -2.91 -16.27
C VAL A 95 5.01 -3.25 -14.86
N VAL A 96 3.78 -2.83 -14.53
CA VAL A 96 3.16 -3.11 -13.22
C VAL A 96 2.93 -4.61 -13.04
N LYS A 97 2.35 -5.27 -14.06
CA LYS A 97 2.11 -6.71 -14.07
C LYS A 97 3.40 -7.51 -13.87
N GLU A 98 4.44 -7.20 -14.64
CA GLU A 98 5.72 -7.90 -14.58
C GLU A 98 6.39 -7.71 -13.21
N TYR A 99 6.35 -6.50 -12.66
CA TYR A 99 6.86 -6.25 -11.31
C TYR A 99 6.13 -7.09 -10.25
N PHE A 100 4.80 -7.04 -10.23
CA PHE A 100 4.01 -7.73 -9.22
C PHE A 100 3.92 -9.24 -9.42
N ASN A 101 4.30 -9.80 -10.57
CA ASN A 101 4.51 -11.25 -10.74
C ASN A 101 5.88 -11.74 -10.26
N ASN A 102 6.85 -10.84 -10.09
CA ASN A 102 8.25 -11.21 -9.79
C ASN A 102 8.76 -10.58 -8.49
N SER A 103 9.68 -9.62 -8.59
CA SER A 103 10.37 -9.01 -7.45
C SER A 103 9.42 -8.21 -6.54
N GLY A 104 8.39 -7.59 -7.12
CA GLY A 104 7.32 -6.92 -6.41
C GLY A 104 6.51 -7.87 -5.54
N PHE A 105 6.14 -9.04 -6.07
CA PHE A 105 5.38 -10.05 -5.32
C PHE A 105 6.05 -10.37 -3.98
N GLN A 106 7.33 -10.78 -4.02
CA GLN A 106 8.05 -11.22 -2.83
C GLN A 106 8.14 -10.12 -1.77
N ARG A 107 8.28 -8.87 -2.21
CA ARG A 107 8.33 -7.73 -1.30
C ARG A 107 6.96 -7.44 -0.69
N TRP A 108 5.93 -7.31 -1.51
CA TRP A 108 4.61 -6.87 -1.06
C TRP A 108 3.87 -7.96 -0.29
N LYS A 109 4.06 -9.24 -0.63
CA LYS A 109 3.60 -10.37 0.19
C LYS A 109 4.17 -10.31 1.61
N LYS A 110 5.46 -9.96 1.77
CA LYS A 110 6.04 -9.77 3.11
C LYS A 110 5.43 -8.57 3.81
N ILE A 111 5.24 -7.45 3.11
CA ILE A 111 4.67 -6.22 3.69
C ILE A 111 3.22 -6.45 4.15
N TYR A 112 2.38 -7.13 3.36
CA TYR A 112 0.98 -7.38 3.69
C TYR A 112 0.74 -8.61 4.59
N GLY A 113 1.71 -9.51 4.69
CA GLY A 113 1.65 -10.65 5.59
C GLY A 113 2.14 -10.37 7.01
N GLU A 114 2.14 -11.42 7.83
CA GLU A 114 2.44 -11.35 9.28
C GLU A 114 3.92 -11.49 9.64
N THR A 115 4.81 -11.69 8.67
CA THR A 115 6.24 -11.91 8.95
C THR A 115 6.90 -10.69 9.59
N ASP A 116 7.79 -10.93 10.57
CA ASP A 116 8.63 -9.88 11.16
C ASP A 116 9.86 -9.53 10.30
N ASP A 117 10.11 -10.28 9.22
CA ASP A 117 11.18 -10.04 8.24
C ASP A 117 10.87 -8.84 7.31
N VAL A 118 10.69 -7.67 7.94
CA VAL A 118 10.48 -6.38 7.29
C VAL A 118 11.28 -5.30 8.00
N ASN A 119 11.83 -4.35 7.23
CA ASN A 119 12.53 -3.21 7.80
C ASN A 119 11.54 -2.18 8.39
N LYS A 120 12.05 -1.16 9.09
CA LYS A 120 11.23 -0.13 9.75
C LYS A 120 10.28 0.61 8.79
N VAL A 121 10.76 0.91 7.57
CA VAL A 121 9.95 1.60 6.54
C VAL A 121 8.82 0.68 6.06
N GLN A 122 9.13 -0.58 5.76
CA GLN A 122 8.15 -1.58 5.34
C GLN A 122 7.10 -1.85 6.44
N ARG A 123 7.51 -1.87 7.70
CA ARG A 123 6.60 -2.01 8.84
C ARG A 123 5.65 -0.81 8.98
N ASP A 124 6.15 0.40 8.77
CA ASP A 124 5.31 1.61 8.77
C ASP A 124 4.32 1.61 7.58
N ILE A 125 4.75 1.14 6.41
CA ILE A 125 3.87 0.93 5.25
C ILE A 125 2.80 -0.11 5.55
N ARG A 126 3.15 -1.25 6.18
CA ARG A 126 2.17 -2.27 6.63
C ARG A 126 1.11 -1.62 7.52
N LEU A 127 1.54 -0.87 8.55
CA LEU A 127 0.64 -0.18 9.46
C LEU A 127 -0.29 0.80 8.73
N GLY A 128 0.25 1.60 7.81
CA GLY A 128 -0.53 2.53 7.00
C GLY A 128 -1.59 1.81 6.16
N HIS A 129 -1.20 0.76 5.44
CA HIS A 129 -2.11 -0.03 4.63
C HIS A 129 -3.21 -0.72 5.46
N SER A 130 -2.86 -1.34 6.59
CA SER A 130 -3.85 -1.94 7.50
C SER A 130 -4.88 -0.92 7.98
N LYS A 131 -4.45 0.31 8.32
CA LYS A 131 -5.37 1.40 8.67
C LYS A 131 -6.28 1.79 7.51
N THR A 132 -5.79 1.80 6.27
CA THR A 132 -6.62 2.08 5.10
C THR A 132 -7.71 1.01 4.96
N VAL A 133 -7.36 -0.28 5.06
CA VAL A 133 -8.32 -1.39 5.03
C VAL A 133 -9.36 -1.27 6.16
N GLU A 134 -8.93 -1.01 7.39
CA GLU A 134 -9.81 -0.82 8.55
C GLU A 134 -10.80 0.34 8.35
N ASN A 135 -10.32 1.47 7.80
CA ASN A 135 -11.17 2.63 7.53
C ASN A 135 -12.23 2.32 6.45
N VAL A 136 -11.87 1.56 5.42
CA VAL A 136 -12.83 1.14 4.38
C VAL A 136 -13.88 0.21 4.97
N LEU A 137 -13.47 -0.82 5.72
CA LEU A 137 -14.42 -1.71 6.39
C LEU A 137 -15.38 -0.93 7.31
N LYS A 138 -14.86 0.05 8.05
CA LYS A 138 -15.68 0.93 8.87
C LYS A 138 -16.66 1.75 8.02
N MET A 139 -16.20 2.40 6.94
CA MET A 139 -17.07 3.19 6.06
C MET A 139 -18.22 2.37 5.48
N LEU A 140 -17.95 1.10 5.13
CA LEU A 140 -18.94 0.17 4.60
C LEU A 140 -19.96 -0.25 5.67
N LYS A 141 -19.49 -0.56 6.88
CA LYS A 141 -20.33 -1.05 8.01
C LYS A 141 -21.15 0.06 8.67
N ASP A 142 -20.70 1.31 8.61
CA ASP A 142 -21.45 2.46 9.15
C ASP A 142 -22.81 2.64 8.44
N GLU A 143 -23.02 2.05 7.26
CA GLU A 143 -24.29 2.11 6.51
C GLU A 143 -25.20 0.90 6.69
N GLY A 144 -24.73 -0.16 7.35
CA GLY A 144 -25.53 -1.35 7.63
C GLY A 144 -24.75 -2.66 7.49
N SER A 145 -25.52 -3.76 7.46
CA SER A 145 -24.97 -5.11 7.26
C SER A 145 -24.35 -5.23 5.86
N LEU A 146 -23.24 -5.97 5.76
CA LEU A 146 -22.62 -6.35 4.48
C LEU A 146 -23.11 -7.71 3.97
N GLU A 147 -23.98 -8.39 4.72
CA GLU A 147 -24.56 -9.67 4.33
C GLU A 147 -25.25 -9.59 2.96
N GLY A 148 -24.76 -10.36 2.00
CA GLY A 148 -25.29 -10.42 0.64
C GLY A 148 -24.96 -9.21 -0.26
N VAL A 149 -24.25 -8.19 0.26
CA VAL A 149 -23.84 -7.03 -0.53
C VAL A 149 -22.77 -7.44 -1.53
N THR A 150 -22.96 -7.09 -2.80
CA THR A 150 -21.99 -7.40 -3.85
C THR A 150 -20.85 -6.36 -3.85
N VAL A 151 -19.61 -6.83 -3.70
CA VAL A 151 -18.42 -5.96 -3.65
C VAL A 151 -17.39 -6.39 -4.69
N CYS A 152 -16.96 -5.45 -5.53
CA CYS A 152 -15.80 -5.61 -6.40
C CYS A 152 -14.55 -5.02 -5.72
N ASP A 153 -13.53 -5.85 -5.45
CA ASP A 153 -12.21 -5.41 -4.99
C ASP A 153 -11.23 -5.42 -6.18
N ALA A 154 -11.05 -4.26 -6.82
CA ALA A 154 -10.27 -4.09 -8.03
C ALA A 154 -8.81 -3.75 -7.70
N GLY A 155 -7.89 -4.68 -8.01
CA GLY A 155 -6.51 -4.67 -7.55
C GLY A 155 -6.38 -5.19 -6.12
N CYS A 156 -6.93 -6.38 -5.86
CA CYS A 156 -7.08 -6.93 -4.52
C CYS A 156 -5.76 -7.32 -3.82
N GLY A 157 -4.63 -7.34 -4.54
CA GLY A 157 -3.35 -7.77 -4.01
C GLY A 157 -3.44 -9.17 -3.40
N THR A 158 -2.97 -9.33 -2.16
CA THR A 158 -3.05 -10.60 -1.42
C THR A 158 -4.37 -10.80 -0.67
N GLY A 159 -5.43 -10.05 -1.02
CA GLY A 159 -6.76 -10.20 -0.43
C GLY A 159 -6.96 -9.50 0.92
N SER A 160 -6.13 -8.50 1.24
CA SER A 160 -6.17 -7.78 2.53
C SER A 160 -7.52 -7.12 2.83
N LEU A 161 -8.27 -6.70 1.80
CA LEU A 161 -9.64 -6.20 1.94
C LEU A 161 -10.68 -7.28 1.61
N ALA A 162 -10.50 -8.05 0.54
CA ALA A 162 -11.44 -9.09 0.12
C ALA A 162 -11.78 -10.11 1.22
N ILE A 163 -10.78 -10.57 1.99
CA ILE A 163 -10.96 -11.57 3.05
C ILE A 163 -11.83 -11.05 4.21
N PRO A 164 -11.52 -9.90 4.84
CA PRO A 164 -12.38 -9.38 5.89
C PRO A 164 -13.78 -8.98 5.39
N LEU A 165 -13.94 -8.52 4.14
CA LEU A 165 -15.28 -8.30 3.56
C LEU A 165 -16.10 -9.59 3.51
N ALA A 166 -15.50 -10.69 3.06
CA ALA A 166 -16.17 -11.98 3.06
C ALA A 166 -16.55 -12.44 4.47
N LYS A 167 -15.68 -12.23 5.48
CA LYS A 167 -15.99 -12.52 6.90
C LYS A 167 -17.20 -11.75 7.42
N GLU A 168 -17.51 -10.59 6.84
CA GLU A 168 -18.67 -9.75 7.17
C GLU A 168 -19.92 -10.10 6.35
N GLY A 169 -19.89 -11.17 5.54
CA GLY A 169 -21.03 -11.66 4.76
C GLY A 169 -21.16 -11.08 3.34
N ALA A 170 -20.20 -10.26 2.90
CA ALA A 170 -20.23 -9.70 1.55
C ALA A 170 -19.97 -10.77 0.47
N ILE A 171 -20.61 -10.60 -0.68
CA ILE A 171 -20.35 -11.39 -1.89
C ILE A 171 -19.23 -10.71 -2.67
N VAL A 172 -18.00 -11.17 -2.47
CA VAL A 172 -16.80 -10.48 -2.97
C VAL A 172 -16.32 -11.07 -4.31
N SER A 173 -16.20 -10.21 -5.32
CA SER A 173 -15.43 -10.47 -6.54
C SER A 173 -14.14 -9.66 -6.49
N ALA A 174 -13.00 -10.35 -6.41
CA ALA A 174 -11.69 -9.75 -6.24
C ALA A 174 -10.83 -10.03 -7.47
N SER A 175 -10.10 -9.04 -7.96
CA SER A 175 -9.26 -9.20 -9.15
C SER A 175 -7.94 -8.48 -9.01
N ASP A 176 -6.89 -9.03 -9.59
CA ASP A 176 -5.60 -8.37 -9.69
C ASP A 176 -4.92 -8.73 -11.03
N ILE A 177 -4.15 -7.79 -11.57
CA ILE A 177 -3.42 -8.01 -12.83
C ILE A 177 -2.30 -9.05 -12.67
N SER A 178 -1.83 -9.27 -11.44
CA SER A 178 -0.80 -10.24 -11.09
C SER A 178 -1.40 -11.59 -10.72
N ALA A 179 -1.02 -12.63 -11.47
CA ALA A 179 -1.34 -14.00 -11.15
C ALA A 179 -0.74 -14.45 -9.80
N ALA A 180 0.45 -13.96 -9.46
CA ALA A 180 1.10 -14.27 -8.19
C ALA A 180 0.32 -13.69 -6.99
N MET A 181 -0.20 -12.46 -7.11
CA MET A 181 -1.05 -11.85 -6.08
C MET A 181 -2.36 -12.60 -5.90
N VAL A 182 -3.06 -12.90 -7.00
CA VAL A 182 -4.31 -13.67 -6.98
C VAL A 182 -4.14 -15.04 -6.31
N ALA A 183 -3.08 -15.78 -6.69
CA ALA A 183 -2.82 -17.10 -6.12
C ALA A 183 -2.56 -17.04 -4.59
N GLU A 184 -1.85 -16.00 -4.13
CA GLU A 184 -1.63 -15.78 -2.69
C GLU A 184 -2.93 -15.38 -1.98
N ALA A 185 -3.76 -14.52 -2.58
CA ALA A 185 -5.04 -14.11 -2.02
C ALA A 185 -6.00 -15.29 -1.86
N GLU A 186 -6.11 -16.16 -2.88
CA GLU A 186 -6.88 -17.39 -2.81
C GLU A 186 -6.40 -18.31 -1.70
N LYS A 187 -5.08 -18.46 -1.57
CA LYS A 187 -4.46 -19.28 -0.52
C LYS A 187 -4.83 -18.74 0.86
N GLN A 188 -4.63 -17.44 1.09
CA GLN A 188 -4.94 -16.80 2.38
C GLN A 188 -6.43 -16.86 2.70
N ALA A 189 -7.31 -16.67 1.71
CA ALA A 189 -8.75 -16.77 1.91
C ALA A 189 -9.15 -18.19 2.34
N LYS A 190 -8.63 -19.23 1.67
CA LYS A 190 -8.88 -20.63 2.05
C LYS A 190 -8.42 -20.91 3.49
N GLU A 191 -7.20 -20.52 3.83
CA GLU A 191 -6.64 -20.73 5.17
C GLU A 191 -7.45 -20.01 6.27
N GLN A 192 -7.89 -18.78 6.02
CA GLN A 192 -8.57 -17.97 7.04
C GLN A 192 -10.08 -18.21 7.14
N LEU A 193 -10.76 -18.55 6.05
CA LEU A 193 -12.22 -18.71 6.03
C LEU A 193 -12.64 -20.14 6.35
N GLN A 194 -11.83 -21.16 6.04
CA GLN A 194 -12.10 -22.54 6.46
C GLN A 194 -11.92 -22.75 7.98
N ALA A 195 -11.17 -21.88 8.64
CA ALA A 195 -10.99 -21.91 10.09
C ALA A 195 -12.21 -21.37 10.87
N VAL A 196 -13.18 -20.76 10.19
CA VAL A 196 -14.42 -20.23 10.78
C VAL A 196 -15.46 -21.35 10.75
N GLY A 197 -15.76 -21.94 11.91
CA GLY A 197 -16.53 -23.19 12.05
C GLY A 197 -17.96 -23.20 11.47
N GLU A 198 -18.60 -24.38 11.57
CA GLU A 198 -19.76 -24.87 10.78
C GLU A 198 -21.05 -24.01 10.77
N ASN A 199 -21.18 -22.98 11.61
CA ASN A 199 -22.48 -22.29 11.78
C ASN A 199 -22.69 -21.06 10.88
N ALA A 200 -21.66 -20.59 10.16
CA ALA A 200 -21.77 -19.60 9.09
C ALA A 200 -20.42 -19.53 8.36
N ALA A 201 -20.13 -20.50 7.49
CA ALA A 201 -18.91 -20.44 6.68
C ALA A 201 -19.03 -19.23 5.73
N PRO A 202 -18.18 -18.19 5.88
CA PRO A 202 -18.26 -17.03 5.00
C PRO A 202 -17.99 -17.46 3.56
N MET A 203 -18.73 -16.89 2.59
CA MET A 203 -18.55 -17.23 1.18
C MET A 203 -17.12 -16.87 0.75
N LEU A 204 -16.41 -17.83 0.14
CA LEU A 204 -15.08 -17.57 -0.42
C LEU A 204 -15.17 -16.50 -1.52
N PRO A 205 -14.33 -15.44 -1.48
CA PRO A 205 -14.27 -14.49 -2.58
C PRO A 205 -13.95 -15.19 -3.91
N LYS A 206 -14.55 -14.69 -4.99
CA LYS A 206 -14.17 -15.10 -6.34
C LYS A 206 -12.96 -14.30 -6.76
N PHE A 207 -11.81 -14.94 -6.88
CA PHE A 207 -10.57 -14.31 -7.32
C PHE A 207 -10.34 -14.53 -8.82
N GLU A 208 -9.92 -13.48 -9.54
CA GLU A 208 -9.62 -13.57 -10.98
C GLU A 208 -8.35 -12.80 -11.35
N VAL A 209 -7.54 -13.37 -12.24
CA VAL A 209 -6.42 -12.65 -12.86
C VAL A 209 -6.96 -11.79 -13.99
N LYS A 210 -7.21 -10.51 -13.72
CA LYS A 210 -7.75 -9.53 -14.68
C LYS A 210 -7.12 -8.17 -14.48
N ASP A 211 -6.95 -7.45 -15.58
CA ASP A 211 -6.64 -6.03 -15.55
C ASP A 211 -7.91 -5.25 -15.15
N LEU A 212 -7.74 -4.15 -14.41
CA LEU A 212 -8.87 -3.39 -13.87
C LEU A 212 -9.78 -2.84 -14.99
N GLU A 213 -9.19 -2.46 -16.14
CA GLU A 213 -9.95 -1.93 -17.29
C GLU A 213 -10.67 -3.02 -18.10
N SER A 214 -10.44 -4.29 -17.77
CA SER A 214 -11.10 -5.46 -18.37
C SER A 214 -12.19 -6.06 -17.48
N LEU A 215 -12.49 -5.42 -16.36
CA LEU A 215 -13.54 -5.85 -15.45
C LEU A 215 -14.92 -5.61 -16.06
N ASP A 216 -15.85 -6.48 -15.70
CA ASP A 216 -17.22 -6.50 -16.19
C ASP A 216 -18.19 -6.77 -15.05
N GLY A 217 -19.49 -6.63 -15.34
CA GLY A 217 -20.56 -6.81 -14.37
C GLY A 217 -21.02 -5.53 -13.67
N LYS A 218 -21.80 -5.72 -12.61
CA LYS A 218 -22.39 -4.66 -11.78
C LYS A 218 -22.33 -5.08 -10.31
N TYR A 219 -21.98 -4.13 -9.46
CA TYR A 219 -21.77 -4.35 -8.04
C TYR A 219 -22.39 -3.22 -7.24
N ASP A 220 -22.96 -3.52 -6.08
CA ASP A 220 -23.44 -2.51 -5.14
C ASP A 220 -22.31 -1.54 -4.79
N THR A 221 -21.13 -2.08 -4.49
CA THR A 221 -19.92 -1.33 -4.17
C THR A 221 -18.72 -1.79 -4.99
N VAL A 222 -17.97 -0.84 -5.53
CA VAL A 222 -16.63 -1.07 -6.11
C VAL A 222 -15.59 -0.41 -5.21
N VAL A 223 -14.49 -1.10 -4.94
CA VAL A 223 -13.37 -0.60 -4.14
C VAL A 223 -12.07 -0.79 -4.92
N CYS A 224 -11.21 0.23 -4.90
CA CYS A 224 -9.88 0.19 -5.50
C CYS A 224 -8.89 0.91 -4.59
N LEU A 225 -8.07 0.15 -3.85
CA LEU A 225 -7.15 0.68 -2.84
C LEU A 225 -5.70 0.57 -3.27
N ASP A 226 -4.97 1.69 -3.20
CA ASP A 226 -3.52 1.79 -3.40
C ASP A 226 -3.04 1.30 -4.78
N VAL A 227 -3.96 1.24 -5.77
CA VAL A 227 -3.67 0.85 -7.17
C VAL A 227 -3.33 2.05 -8.03
N LEU A 228 -4.08 3.16 -7.90
CA LEU A 228 -3.95 4.33 -8.79
C LEU A 228 -2.54 4.93 -8.77
N ILE A 229 -1.82 4.77 -7.65
CA ILE A 229 -0.41 5.18 -7.51
C ILE A 229 0.51 4.60 -8.61
N HIS A 230 0.11 3.53 -9.29
CA HIS A 230 0.90 2.91 -10.35
C HIS A 230 0.68 3.49 -11.75
N TYR A 231 -0.28 4.41 -11.91
CA TYR A 231 -0.66 4.93 -13.21
C TYR A 231 -0.65 6.46 -13.26
N PRO A 232 -0.25 7.08 -14.39
CA PRO A 232 -0.30 8.53 -14.53
C PRO A 232 -1.75 9.02 -14.49
N GLN A 233 -1.95 10.30 -14.13
CA GLN A 233 -3.29 10.89 -13.98
C GLN A 233 -4.20 10.65 -15.19
N SER A 234 -3.67 10.76 -16.42
CA SER A 234 -4.46 10.54 -17.64
C SER A 234 -5.02 9.11 -17.77
N LYS A 235 -4.31 8.11 -17.25
CA LYS A 235 -4.79 6.72 -17.19
C LYS A 235 -5.71 6.50 -16.00
N ALA A 236 -5.36 7.07 -14.84
CA ALA A 236 -6.20 7.03 -13.65
C ALA A 236 -7.61 7.58 -13.91
N ASP A 237 -7.74 8.67 -14.69
CA ASP A 237 -9.06 9.22 -15.06
C ASP A 237 -9.94 8.20 -15.82
N GLY A 238 -9.34 7.46 -16.76
CA GLY A 238 -10.03 6.39 -17.50
C GLY A 238 -10.39 5.19 -16.62
N MET A 239 -9.48 4.82 -15.71
CA MET A 239 -9.71 3.77 -14.72
C MET A 239 -10.85 4.13 -13.77
N ILE A 240 -10.88 5.36 -13.25
CA ILE A 240 -11.95 5.86 -12.39
C ILE A 240 -13.29 5.83 -13.14
N ALA A 241 -13.31 6.28 -14.40
CA ALA A 241 -14.53 6.24 -15.21
C ALA A 241 -15.05 4.81 -15.39
N HIS A 242 -14.16 3.85 -15.66
CA HIS A 242 -14.54 2.46 -15.82
C HIS A 242 -15.03 1.84 -14.50
N LEU A 243 -14.31 2.01 -13.39
CA LEU A 243 -14.73 1.50 -12.07
C LEU A 243 -16.07 2.10 -11.63
N ALA A 244 -16.28 3.39 -11.86
CA ALA A 244 -17.57 4.06 -11.62
C ALA A 244 -18.70 3.45 -12.47
N SER A 245 -18.40 2.99 -13.69
CA SER A 245 -19.38 2.32 -14.54
C SER A 245 -19.77 0.93 -14.02
N LEU A 246 -18.96 0.29 -13.17
CA LEU A 246 -19.26 -1.03 -12.57
C LEU A 246 -20.04 -0.90 -11.25
N ALA A 247 -19.96 0.26 -10.60
CA ALA A 247 -20.60 0.54 -9.31
C ALA A 247 -22.06 1.01 -9.48
N GLU A 248 -22.96 0.49 -8.64
CA GLU A 248 -24.36 0.92 -8.62
C GLU A 248 -24.64 1.97 -7.54
N LYS A 249 -24.09 1.78 -6.34
CA LYS A 249 -24.37 2.65 -5.18
C LYS A 249 -23.15 3.42 -4.72
N ARG A 250 -21.97 2.78 -4.78
CA ARG A 250 -20.77 3.32 -4.14
C ARG A 250 -19.48 2.93 -4.85
N LEU A 251 -18.57 3.88 -4.93
CA LEU A 251 -17.19 3.68 -5.37
C LEU A 251 -16.24 4.20 -4.29
N ILE A 252 -15.35 3.35 -3.79
CA ILE A 252 -14.32 3.73 -2.81
C ILE A 252 -12.95 3.67 -3.47
N LEU A 253 -12.20 4.77 -3.40
CA LEU A 253 -10.87 4.88 -3.97
C LEU A 253 -9.88 5.33 -2.90
N SER A 254 -8.68 4.73 -2.88
CA SER A 254 -7.52 5.36 -2.26
C SER A 254 -6.45 5.71 -3.27
N PHE A 255 -5.73 6.81 -3.00
CA PHE A 255 -4.62 7.25 -3.82
C PHE A 255 -3.60 8.01 -2.98
N ALA A 256 -2.36 8.01 -3.44
CA ALA A 256 -1.28 8.81 -2.87
C ALA A 256 -1.51 10.30 -3.17
N PRO A 257 -1.82 11.15 -2.17
CA PRO A 257 -2.19 12.53 -2.42
C PRO A 257 -0.98 13.35 -2.87
N LYS A 258 -1.14 14.14 -3.94
CA LYS A 258 -0.11 15.09 -4.38
C LYS A 258 -0.04 16.27 -3.41
N THR A 259 0.95 16.24 -2.53
CA THR A 259 1.29 17.32 -1.61
C THR A 259 2.74 17.75 -1.81
N PHE A 260 3.07 19.00 -1.51
CA PHE A 260 4.46 19.49 -1.64
C PHE A 260 5.44 18.68 -0.79
N TYR A 261 5.05 18.36 0.45
CA TYR A 261 5.87 17.53 1.34
C TYR A 261 6.13 16.13 0.77
N TYR A 262 5.10 15.48 0.21
CA TYR A 262 5.26 14.13 -0.32
C TYR A 262 6.07 14.12 -1.63
N ASP A 263 5.90 15.16 -2.46
CA ASP A 263 6.72 15.34 -3.67
C ASP A 263 8.20 15.52 -3.31
N LEU A 264 8.49 16.31 -2.25
CA LEU A 264 9.85 16.47 -1.73
C LEU A 264 10.43 15.16 -1.20
N LEU A 265 9.69 14.42 -0.36
CA LEU A 265 10.14 13.10 0.14
C LEU A 265 10.44 12.12 -1.00
N LYS A 266 9.56 12.08 -2.01
CA LYS A 266 9.75 11.25 -3.20
C LYS A 266 10.99 11.68 -3.97
N ARG A 267 11.21 12.98 -4.14
CA ARG A 267 12.39 13.51 -4.83
C ARG A 267 13.68 13.14 -4.08
N VAL A 268 13.69 13.29 -2.76
CA VAL A 268 14.82 12.88 -1.91
C VAL A 268 15.07 11.37 -2.03
N GLY A 269 14.02 10.54 -1.94
CA GLY A 269 14.14 9.09 -2.09
C GLY A 269 14.63 8.64 -3.47
N GLU A 270 14.31 9.40 -4.52
CA GLU A 270 14.78 9.12 -5.89
C GLU A 270 16.28 9.34 -6.08
N LEU A 271 16.89 10.26 -5.32
CA LEU A 271 18.30 10.65 -5.41
C LEU A 271 19.27 9.61 -4.80
N PHE A 272 18.78 8.70 -3.94
CA PHE A 272 19.60 7.64 -3.37
C PHE A 272 19.54 6.36 -4.22
N PRO A 273 20.68 5.73 -4.60
CA PRO A 273 20.67 4.46 -5.34
C PRO A 273 20.22 3.30 -4.46
N GLY A 274 19.47 2.34 -5.01
CA GLY A 274 19.07 1.14 -4.28
C GLY A 274 18.21 0.16 -5.10
N PRO A 275 18.40 -1.16 -4.92
CA PRO A 275 17.60 -2.21 -5.59
C PRO A 275 16.14 -2.25 -5.12
N SER A 276 15.77 -1.41 -4.15
CA SER A 276 14.46 -1.34 -3.51
C SER A 276 13.54 -0.26 -4.08
N LYS A 277 13.89 0.36 -5.22
CA LYS A 277 13.03 1.35 -5.89
C LYS A 277 11.79 0.64 -6.43
N ALA A 278 10.72 0.69 -5.64
CA ALA A 278 9.40 0.20 -6.02
C ALA A 278 8.96 0.86 -7.34
N THR A 279 8.03 0.21 -8.01
CA THR A 279 7.31 0.68 -9.19
C THR A 279 6.98 2.16 -9.15
N ARG A 280 6.93 2.76 -10.36
CA ARG A 280 6.54 4.16 -10.62
C ARG A 280 5.41 4.57 -9.66
N ALA A 281 5.69 5.51 -8.76
CA ALA A 281 4.69 6.08 -7.88
C ALA A 281 4.22 7.42 -8.46
N TYR A 282 2.97 7.48 -8.87
CA TYR A 282 2.27 8.66 -9.32
C TYR A 282 1.43 9.21 -8.16
N LEU A 283 1.53 10.51 -7.95
CA LEU A 283 0.74 11.21 -6.95
C LEU A 283 -0.44 11.89 -7.65
N HIS A 284 -1.62 11.79 -7.06
CA HIS A 284 -2.85 12.36 -7.61
C HIS A 284 -3.36 13.48 -6.72
N ALA A 285 -3.68 14.63 -7.31
CA ALA A 285 -4.36 15.68 -6.56
C ALA A 285 -5.83 15.29 -6.36
N GLU A 286 -6.35 15.50 -5.15
CA GLU A 286 -7.75 15.16 -4.86
C GLU A 286 -8.73 15.90 -5.78
N ALA A 287 -8.43 17.15 -6.14
CA ALA A 287 -9.23 17.92 -7.08
C ALA A 287 -9.27 17.27 -8.47
N ASP A 288 -8.24 16.55 -8.89
CA ASP A 288 -8.19 15.88 -10.20
C ASP A 288 -9.06 14.61 -10.16
N VAL A 289 -8.95 13.83 -9.08
CA VAL A 289 -9.80 12.65 -8.83
C VAL A 289 -11.28 13.06 -8.72
N GLU A 290 -11.59 14.14 -8.00
CA GLU A 290 -12.96 14.65 -7.88
C GLU A 290 -13.51 15.13 -9.23
N ARG A 291 -12.68 15.75 -10.09
CA ARG A 291 -13.10 16.10 -11.45
C ARG A 291 -13.36 14.87 -12.32
N ALA A 292 -12.52 13.84 -12.22
CA ALA A 292 -12.73 12.58 -12.94
C ALA A 292 -14.06 11.92 -12.55
N LEU A 293 -14.37 11.86 -11.25
CA LEU A 293 -15.65 11.35 -10.73
C LEU A 293 -16.85 12.19 -11.23
N LYS A 294 -16.77 13.53 -11.12
CA LYS A 294 -17.85 14.42 -11.57
C LYS A 294 -18.15 14.27 -13.05
N LYS A 295 -17.12 14.07 -13.88
CA LYS A 295 -17.26 13.88 -15.34
C LYS A 295 -18.12 12.67 -15.69
N VAL A 296 -18.18 11.66 -14.82
CA VAL A 296 -18.96 10.43 -15.02
C VAL A 296 -20.22 10.36 -14.15
N GLY A 297 -20.67 11.48 -13.58
CA GLY A 297 -21.92 11.55 -12.81
C GLY A 297 -21.79 11.06 -11.36
N TRP A 298 -20.59 11.15 -10.77
CA TRP A 298 -20.35 10.78 -9.38
C TRP A 298 -19.87 11.97 -8.56
N ARG A 299 -20.17 11.96 -7.26
CA ARG A 299 -19.69 12.98 -6.31
C ARG A 299 -19.12 12.32 -5.05
N ILE A 300 -18.13 12.99 -4.45
CA ILE A 300 -17.55 12.54 -3.18
C ILE A 300 -18.54 12.78 -2.04
N ASN A 301 -18.80 11.75 -1.24
CA ASN A 301 -19.65 11.77 -0.06
C ASN A 301 -18.81 11.85 1.23
N LYS A 302 -17.86 10.92 1.42
CA LYS A 302 -16.96 10.89 2.58
C LYS A 302 -15.51 10.99 2.14
N ARG A 303 -14.67 11.51 3.05
CA ARG A 303 -13.22 11.65 2.88
C ARG A 303 -12.52 11.09 4.11
N GLY A 304 -11.40 10.40 3.88
CA GLY A 304 -10.46 9.96 4.90
C GLY A 304 -9.03 10.36 4.51
N LEU A 305 -8.13 10.36 5.49
CA LEU A 305 -6.70 10.53 5.25
C LEU A 305 -5.94 9.62 6.20
N ILE A 306 -5.12 8.74 5.65
CA ILE A 306 -4.20 7.91 6.41
C ILE A 306 -2.81 8.48 6.21
N THR A 307 -2.17 8.86 7.31
CA THR A 307 -0.80 9.38 7.33
C THR A 307 0.01 8.64 8.38
N THR A 308 1.10 8.03 7.96
CA THR A 308 2.17 7.52 8.83
C THR A 308 3.49 8.20 8.46
N GLN A 309 4.64 7.62 8.82
CA GLN A 309 5.93 8.22 8.46
C GLN A 309 6.25 8.10 6.96
N PHE A 310 5.87 6.97 6.36
CA PHE A 310 6.22 6.60 4.98
C PHE A 310 5.02 6.16 4.13
N TYR A 311 3.80 6.19 4.68
CA TYR A 311 2.57 5.85 3.97
C TYR A 311 1.55 6.99 4.06
N PHE A 312 1.00 7.36 2.90
CA PHE A 312 0.05 8.45 2.73
C PHE A 312 -1.04 8.02 1.75
N ALA A 313 -2.27 7.87 2.25
CA ALA A 313 -3.41 7.50 1.42
C ALA A 313 -4.58 8.46 1.68
N ARG A 314 -4.99 9.20 0.65
CA ARG A 314 -6.28 9.89 0.62
C ARG A 314 -7.33 8.85 0.26
N LEU A 315 -8.33 8.71 1.11
CA LEU A 315 -9.46 7.80 0.91
C LEU A 315 -10.69 8.63 0.56
N VAL A 316 -11.42 8.26 -0.49
CA VAL A 316 -12.67 8.91 -0.87
C VAL A 316 -13.76 7.86 -1.10
N GLU A 317 -14.94 8.13 -0.54
CA GLU A 317 -16.16 7.44 -0.90
C GLU A 317 -16.94 8.33 -1.85
N ALA A 318 -17.26 7.82 -3.04
CA ALA A 318 -18.10 8.47 -4.02
C ALA A 318 -19.43 7.72 -4.18
N ILE A 319 -20.47 8.49 -4.48
CA ILE A 319 -21.82 8.00 -4.78
C ILE A 319 -22.34 8.66 -6.07
N PRO A 320 -23.35 8.08 -6.75
CA PRO A 320 -24.00 8.72 -7.89
C PRO A 320 -24.50 10.13 -7.53
N ALA A 321 -24.32 11.08 -8.45
CA ALA A 321 -24.65 12.50 -8.26
C ALA A 321 -26.14 12.79 -8.36
#